data_AF-A0A0S8I274-F1
#
_entry.id   AF-A0A0S8I274-F1
#
_cell.length_a   1.000
_cell.length_b   1.000
_cell.length_c   1.000
_cell.angle_alpha   90.00
_cell.angle_beta   90.00
_cell.angle_gamma   90.00
#
_symmetry.space_group_name_H-M   'P 1'
#
loop_
_entity.id
_entity.type
_entity.pdbx_description
1 polymer ?
#
loop_
_entity_poly.entity_id
_entity_poly.type
_entity_poly.pdbx_seq_one_letter_code
_entity_poly.pdbx_strand_id
1 'polypeptide(L)'
;MAKLFFAFIIAFQFLGSGIANANEKEALACQLNDQAIPQYVKEVRTHIDSCFKKTVMEAVFSIAKRGGYFTPAEGSDVFGIPRYNYKNKKNIPTKEMIESEMSKFATWYWPFYMDSLKKFPELKIIPERAPIYISMEIDKLKARLDFPIVITKGESVYEVKDPYWVEIPCKMTNMYEISLEIAEQKLRDPESTCLSCLYKLAKKHDVKIDFMDTSEGQIFTIKDEESTYLGAPLRFIFGIDYRDKGNILAKIENSESDNELIQSLPHGEINWSRALIKAKGSAVKPKFSRGALRRDWPSAVKRRAKVDAMRNILETVKTVQVDAEKKLGDIMNESDIMRIRVLGLVQGAIILNTRYYQDKRVEILMAVNLMDILGTLAADELIYRESVDYKKVPFTSDDQGKDEEKTNVKDPGYTGLIVNAKNLGLRPALIPRIIDERGGLVYGLQTVDPEQLKKAGLVGYAKDLNEAMQNDRVVPKPYVISGLKGSGKNNTDVVISRHDAQTIIEKGVWTDYLRKGRVIIVYE
;
A
#
# COMPACT_ATOMS: atom_id res chain seq x y z
N MET A 1 50.53 -4.29 63.30
CA MET A 1 49.39 -3.70 62.56
C MET A 1 49.09 -2.33 63.15
N ALA A 2 49.00 -1.33 62.25
CA ALA A 2 48.64 0.08 62.44
C ALA A 2 49.46 0.94 63.42
N LYS A 3 50.35 1.75 62.84
CA LYS A 3 51.25 2.75 63.45
C LYS A 3 50.70 4.17 63.21
N LEU A 4 50.85 5.03 64.23
CA LEU A 4 51.45 6.39 64.23
C LEU A 4 51.05 7.42 63.15
N PHE A 5 50.99 8.75 63.36
CA PHE A 5 51.11 9.72 64.47
C PHE A 5 50.80 11.11 63.83
N PHE A 6 50.46 12.11 64.65
CA PHE A 6 50.81 13.56 64.61
C PHE A 6 51.39 14.20 63.32
N ALA A 7 51.29 15.51 63.02
CA ALA A 7 50.58 16.71 63.49
C ALA A 7 51.16 17.90 62.67
N PHE A 8 50.36 18.96 62.52
CA PHE A 8 50.74 20.39 62.49
C PHE A 8 51.55 21.05 61.32
N ILE A 9 50.98 22.20 60.86
CA ILE A 9 51.60 23.52 60.56
C ILE A 9 52.08 23.94 59.13
N ILE A 10 51.38 24.98 58.63
CA ILE A 10 51.78 26.29 58.03
C ILE A 10 52.53 26.40 56.66
N ALA A 11 51.95 27.31 55.85
CA ALA A 11 52.37 28.06 54.67
C ALA A 11 53.87 28.32 54.38
N PHE A 12 54.26 28.40 53.10
CA PHE A 12 54.75 29.62 52.41
C PHE A 12 55.04 29.40 50.90
N GLN A 13 55.21 30.51 50.21
CA GLN A 13 55.32 30.79 48.77
C GLN A 13 56.61 30.40 48.01
N PHE A 14 56.47 30.33 46.67
CA PHE A 14 57.39 30.70 45.56
C PHE A 14 58.71 29.93 45.29
N LEU A 15 58.77 29.22 44.14
CA LEU A 15 59.68 29.41 42.97
C LEU A 15 59.97 28.09 42.22
N GLY A 16 59.83 28.11 40.89
CA GLY A 16 60.78 27.43 40.01
C GLY A 16 60.32 26.17 39.25
N SER A 17 60.09 26.37 37.96
CA SER A 17 60.40 25.46 36.83
C SER A 17 59.63 24.14 36.66
N GLY A 18 58.76 24.16 35.64
CA GLY A 18 58.77 23.13 34.60
C GLY A 18 57.98 21.85 34.90
N ILE A 19 56.69 21.86 34.57
CA ILE A 19 56.06 20.80 33.76
C ILE A 19 54.97 21.49 32.94
N ALA A 20 55.17 21.55 31.63
CA ALA A 20 54.11 21.81 30.67
C ALA A 20 53.11 20.64 30.74
N ASN A 21 51.89 20.90 31.19
CA ASN A 21 50.81 19.91 31.13
C ASN A 21 49.80 20.32 30.05
N ALA A 22 49.41 19.31 29.28
CA ALA A 22 48.76 19.36 27.99
C ALA A 22 47.28 19.77 28.00
N ASN A 23 46.88 20.79 28.78
CA ASN A 23 45.46 21.17 28.92
C ASN A 23 45.12 22.64 28.55
N GLU A 24 46.02 23.39 27.91
CA GLU A 24 45.70 24.74 27.37
C GLU A 24 45.76 24.84 25.84
N LYS A 25 46.08 23.74 25.13
CA LYS A 25 46.06 23.69 23.65
C LYS A 25 44.79 23.09 23.03
N GLU A 26 43.84 22.62 23.85
CA GLU A 26 42.54 22.12 23.36
C GLU A 26 41.36 23.11 23.55
N ALA A 27 41.61 24.30 24.14
CA ALA A 27 40.58 25.34 24.33
C ALA A 27 40.64 26.47 23.28
N LEU A 28 41.53 26.40 22.28
CA LEU A 28 41.70 27.45 21.27
C LEU A 28 41.69 26.92 19.83
N ALA A 29 40.77 26.00 19.53
CA ALA A 29 40.51 25.51 18.16
C ALA A 29 39.00 25.43 17.80
N CYS A 30 38.13 26.06 18.59
CA CYS A 30 36.69 26.22 18.27
C CYS A 30 36.35 27.66 17.82
N GLN A 31 37.26 28.28 17.07
CA GLN A 31 36.96 29.47 16.28
C GLN A 31 37.40 29.23 14.83
N LEU A 32 36.81 28.21 14.21
CA LEU A 32 36.83 28.06 12.75
C LEU A 32 35.43 28.38 12.22
N ASN A 33 35.25 29.68 11.97
CA ASN A 33 34.39 30.23 10.92
C ASN A 33 32.97 29.63 10.80
N ASP A 34 32.11 29.97 11.76
CA ASP A 34 30.67 29.83 11.63
C ASP A 34 30.17 30.89 10.62
N GLN A 35 30.40 30.67 9.33
CA GLN A 35 29.69 31.42 8.30
C GLN A 35 28.21 31.13 8.47
N ALA A 36 27.46 32.09 9.02
CA ALA A 36 26.03 31.97 9.24
C ALA A 36 25.36 31.39 7.98
N ILE A 37 24.87 30.14 8.10
CA ILE A 37 24.28 29.39 6.98
C ILE A 37 23.25 30.29 6.29
N PRO A 38 23.39 30.58 4.98
CA PRO A 38 22.47 31.47 4.30
C PRO A 38 21.02 30.97 4.37
N GLN A 39 20.06 31.90 4.42
CA GLN A 39 18.65 31.56 4.57
C GLN A 39 18.14 30.60 3.48
N TYR A 40 18.56 30.77 2.23
CA TYR A 40 18.21 29.87 1.13
C TYR A 40 18.77 28.45 1.30
N VAL A 41 19.94 28.30 1.94
CA VAL A 41 20.50 26.97 2.26
C VAL A 41 19.66 26.31 3.35
N LYS A 42 19.21 27.07 4.35
CA LYS A 42 18.30 26.57 5.40
C LYS A 42 16.98 26.11 4.79
N GLU A 43 16.40 26.88 3.88
CA GLU A 43 15.14 26.53 3.20
C GLU A 43 15.24 25.25 2.37
N VAL A 44 16.35 25.08 1.64
CA VAL A 44 16.64 23.82 0.92
C VAL A 44 16.77 22.67 1.91
N ARG A 45 17.52 22.83 3.01
CA ARG A 45 17.70 21.80 4.04
C ARG A 45 16.37 21.40 4.67
N THR A 46 15.54 22.37 5.07
CA THR A 46 14.20 22.12 5.64
C THR A 46 13.28 21.41 4.65
N HIS A 47 13.36 21.73 3.36
CA HIS A 47 12.61 21.02 2.33
C HIS A 47 13.05 19.56 2.20
N ILE A 48 14.37 19.32 2.19
CA ILE A 48 14.94 17.97 2.16
C ILE A 48 14.54 17.19 3.41
N ASP A 49 14.58 17.80 4.61
CA ASP A 49 14.11 17.18 5.87
C ASP A 49 12.66 16.72 5.76
N SER A 50 11.78 17.57 5.23
CA SER A 50 10.37 17.23 5.03
C SER A 50 10.18 16.09 4.02
N CYS A 51 10.88 16.13 2.89
CA CYS A 51 10.85 15.05 1.90
C CYS A 51 11.40 13.75 2.47
N PHE A 52 12.48 13.82 3.25
CA PHE A 52 13.11 12.67 3.87
C PHE A 52 12.17 12.04 4.88
N LYS A 53 11.55 12.83 5.75
CA LYS A 53 10.52 12.35 6.69
C LYS A 53 9.39 11.63 5.97
N LYS A 54 8.83 12.20 4.88
CA LYS A 54 7.78 11.55 4.08
C LYS A 54 8.25 10.23 3.45
N THR A 55 9.47 10.19 2.92
CA THR A 55 10.09 8.98 2.35
C THR A 55 10.16 7.86 3.37
N VAL A 56 10.62 8.19 4.59
CA VAL A 56 10.76 7.19 5.66
C VAL A 56 9.37 6.75 6.14
N MET A 57 8.41 7.66 6.31
CA MET A 57 7.03 7.29 6.66
C MET A 57 6.41 6.34 5.62
N GLU A 58 6.58 6.62 4.33
CA GLU A 58 6.10 5.76 3.24
C GLU A 58 6.73 4.36 3.31
N ALA A 59 8.04 4.29 3.56
CA ALA A 59 8.77 3.04 3.73
C ALA A 59 8.24 2.25 4.93
N VAL A 60 8.12 2.86 6.10
CA VAL A 60 7.65 2.21 7.33
C VAL A 60 6.24 1.64 7.13
N PHE A 61 5.31 2.46 6.62
CA PHE A 61 3.91 2.05 6.46
C PHE A 61 3.75 0.98 5.36
N SER A 62 4.49 1.08 4.27
CA SER A 62 4.44 0.10 3.17
C SER A 62 5.01 -1.25 3.59
N ILE A 63 6.16 -1.23 4.28
CA ILE A 63 6.86 -2.46 4.68
C ILE A 63 6.15 -3.16 5.84
N ALA A 64 5.60 -2.42 6.81
CA ALA A 64 4.79 -2.99 7.88
C ALA A 64 3.56 -3.73 7.33
N LYS A 65 2.83 -3.12 6.39
CA LYS A 65 1.67 -3.76 5.73
C LYS A 65 2.02 -5.01 4.93
N ARG A 66 3.30 -5.17 4.56
CA ARG A 66 3.83 -6.33 3.86
C ARG A 66 4.64 -7.25 4.79
N GLY A 67 4.37 -7.18 6.08
CA GLY A 67 4.96 -8.04 7.11
C GLY A 67 6.48 -8.02 7.12
N GLY A 68 7.08 -6.87 6.84
CA GLY A 68 8.53 -6.68 6.90
C GLY A 68 9.28 -6.84 5.57
N TYR A 69 8.59 -7.01 4.45
CA TYR A 69 9.21 -7.23 3.14
C TYR A 69 8.95 -6.10 2.15
N PHE A 70 10.00 -5.62 1.47
CA PHE A 70 9.84 -4.73 0.31
C PHE A 70 9.45 -5.54 -0.91
N THR A 71 10.21 -6.61 -1.18
CA THR A 71 9.86 -7.63 -2.17
C THR A 71 9.15 -8.77 -1.46
N PRO A 72 7.91 -9.13 -1.85
CA PRO A 72 7.17 -10.20 -1.19
C PRO A 72 8.00 -11.48 -1.02
N ALA A 73 7.93 -12.06 0.17
CA ALA A 73 8.60 -13.31 0.50
C ALA A 73 8.06 -14.46 -0.36
N GLU A 74 8.87 -15.51 -0.53
CA GLU A 74 8.36 -16.74 -1.14
C GLU A 74 7.21 -17.30 -0.30
N GLY A 75 6.10 -17.67 -0.96
CA GLY A 75 4.90 -18.16 -0.29
C GLY A 75 3.92 -17.07 0.16
N SER A 76 4.17 -15.78 -0.11
CA SER A 76 3.18 -14.73 0.15
C SER A 76 1.87 -14.98 -0.61
N ASP A 77 0.74 -14.60 -0.02
CA ASP A 77 -0.58 -14.75 -0.64
C ASP A 77 -0.82 -13.75 -1.79
N VAL A 78 -2.00 -13.80 -2.42
CA VAL A 78 -2.40 -12.91 -3.54
C VAL A 78 -2.55 -11.42 -3.20
N PHE A 79 -2.32 -11.02 -1.95
CA PHE A 79 -2.26 -9.61 -1.51
C PHE A 79 -0.83 -9.19 -1.12
N GLY A 80 0.16 -10.08 -1.32
CA GLY A 80 1.55 -9.84 -0.96
C GLY A 80 1.81 -9.96 0.54
N ILE A 81 0.88 -10.54 1.30
CA ILE A 81 1.04 -10.77 2.73
C ILE A 81 1.95 -11.98 2.91
N PRO A 82 3.09 -11.83 3.61
CA PRO A 82 4.04 -12.92 3.77
C PRO A 82 3.47 -13.99 4.71
N ARG A 83 3.67 -15.25 4.35
CA ARG A 83 3.35 -16.39 5.22
C ARG A 83 4.55 -16.68 6.12
N TYR A 84 4.39 -16.43 7.42
CA TYR A 84 5.44 -16.59 8.43
C TYR A 84 5.73 -18.06 8.77
N ASN A 85 4.82 -18.95 8.41
CA ASN A 85 5.05 -20.36 8.17
C ASN A 85 4.60 -20.69 6.74
N TYR A 86 5.53 -21.11 5.89
CA TYR A 86 5.21 -21.54 4.52
C TYR A 86 5.72 -22.95 4.30
N LYS A 87 4.85 -23.86 3.84
CA LYS A 87 5.17 -25.30 3.66
C LYS A 87 5.83 -25.92 4.91
N ASN A 88 5.29 -25.61 6.09
CA ASN A 88 5.82 -26.09 7.39
C ASN A 88 7.25 -25.62 7.73
N LYS A 89 7.76 -24.56 7.09
CA LYS A 89 9.05 -23.92 7.41
C LYS A 89 8.84 -22.50 7.93
N LYS A 90 9.67 -22.09 8.90
CA LYS A 90 9.73 -20.70 9.41
C LYS A 90 10.19 -19.79 8.28
N ASN A 91 9.39 -18.77 7.96
CA ASN A 91 9.62 -17.78 6.92
C ASN A 91 9.37 -16.38 7.49
N ILE A 92 9.97 -16.13 8.66
CA ILE A 92 9.83 -14.88 9.39
C ILE A 92 11.09 -14.04 9.14
N PRO A 93 10.97 -12.77 8.73
CA PRO A 93 12.11 -11.88 8.54
C PRO A 93 12.78 -11.61 9.88
N THR A 94 14.10 -11.45 9.92
CA THR A 94 14.76 -10.91 11.13
C THR A 94 14.55 -9.40 11.20
N LYS A 95 14.72 -8.81 12.38
CA LYS A 95 14.65 -7.36 12.58
C LYS A 95 15.58 -6.61 11.62
N GLU A 96 16.82 -7.07 11.50
CA GLU A 96 17.86 -6.49 10.63
C GLU A 96 17.45 -6.60 9.15
N MET A 97 16.72 -7.65 8.80
CA MET A 97 16.19 -7.80 7.46
C MET A 97 15.08 -6.80 7.18
N ILE A 98 14.16 -6.57 8.13
CA ILE A 98 13.09 -5.56 7.99
C ILE A 98 13.70 -4.14 7.87
N GLU A 99 14.69 -3.82 8.69
CA GLU A 99 15.48 -2.59 8.61
C GLU A 99 16.13 -2.41 7.24
N SER A 100 16.73 -3.49 6.71
CA SER A 100 17.32 -3.51 5.37
C SER A 100 16.27 -3.31 4.26
N GLU A 101 15.12 -3.97 4.35
CA GLU A 101 14.03 -3.84 3.38
C GLU A 101 13.43 -2.42 3.39
N MET A 102 13.23 -1.81 4.56
CA MET A 102 12.84 -0.41 4.70
C MET A 102 13.89 0.54 4.09
N SER A 103 15.17 0.31 4.40
CA SER A 103 16.29 1.10 3.85
C SER A 103 16.35 1.02 2.32
N LYS A 104 16.15 -0.17 1.75
CA LYS A 104 16.08 -0.39 0.29
C LYS A 104 14.89 0.33 -0.33
N PHE A 105 13.69 0.19 0.27
CA PHE A 105 12.49 0.89 -0.21
C PHE A 105 12.74 2.40 -0.20
N ALA A 106 13.19 2.95 0.93
CA ALA A 106 13.41 4.38 1.09
C ALA A 106 14.46 4.90 0.09
N THR A 107 15.59 4.20 -0.04
CA THR A 107 16.64 4.57 -1.01
C THR A 107 16.14 4.48 -2.45
N TRP A 108 15.31 3.49 -2.78
CA TRP A 108 14.69 3.37 -4.10
C TRP A 108 13.64 4.47 -4.36
N TYR A 109 12.92 4.89 -3.32
CA TYR A 109 11.86 5.89 -3.39
C TYR A 109 12.39 7.33 -3.42
N TRP A 110 13.54 7.58 -2.79
CA TRP A 110 14.16 8.89 -2.65
C TRP A 110 14.34 9.69 -3.96
N PRO A 111 14.81 9.09 -5.08
CA PRO A 111 15.00 9.84 -6.34
C PRO A 111 13.73 10.47 -6.88
N PHE A 112 12.55 9.94 -6.56
CA PHE A 112 11.28 10.52 -7.00
C PHE A 112 10.98 11.88 -6.35
N TYR A 113 11.63 12.22 -5.23
CA TYR A 113 11.56 13.55 -4.64
C TYR A 113 12.50 14.57 -5.29
N MET A 114 13.43 14.15 -6.15
CA MET A 114 14.40 15.07 -6.77
C MET A 114 13.72 16.13 -7.63
N ASP A 115 12.58 15.81 -8.23
CA ASP A 115 11.79 16.79 -8.98
C ASP A 115 11.25 17.93 -8.10
N SER A 116 11.05 17.68 -6.80
CA SER A 116 10.62 18.72 -5.87
C SER A 116 11.69 19.79 -5.62
N LEU A 117 12.97 19.51 -5.89
CA LEU A 117 14.05 20.50 -5.79
C LEU A 117 13.98 21.55 -6.90
N LYS A 118 13.25 21.30 -8.00
CA LYS A 118 13.01 22.28 -9.08
C LYS A 118 12.25 23.51 -8.60
N LYS A 119 11.64 23.46 -7.40
CA LYS A 119 10.97 24.61 -6.78
C LYS A 119 11.93 25.75 -6.41
N PHE A 120 13.24 25.51 -6.44
CA PHE A 120 14.28 26.51 -6.24
C PHE A 120 14.98 26.82 -7.58
N PRO A 121 14.30 27.41 -8.57
CA PRO A 121 14.82 27.59 -9.93
C PRO A 121 16.06 28.50 -9.99
N GLU A 122 16.25 29.35 -8.99
CA GLU A 122 17.40 30.25 -8.85
C GLU A 122 18.66 29.58 -8.27
N LEU A 123 18.54 28.32 -7.83
CA LEU A 123 19.61 27.55 -7.23
C LEU A 123 20.03 26.39 -8.13
N LYS A 124 21.34 26.23 -8.33
CA LYS A 124 21.88 24.99 -8.88
C LYS A 124 22.18 24.04 -7.72
N ILE A 125 21.46 22.92 -7.65
CA ILE A 125 21.65 21.89 -6.63
C ILE A 125 22.22 20.64 -7.30
N ILE A 126 23.41 20.21 -6.88
CA ILE A 126 24.07 19.00 -7.40
C ILE A 126 24.00 17.93 -6.29
N PRO A 127 23.12 16.91 -6.44
CA PRO A 127 23.01 15.83 -5.49
C PRO A 127 24.03 14.72 -5.76
N GLU A 128 24.56 14.13 -4.68
CA GLU A 128 25.34 12.90 -4.75
C GLU A 128 24.53 11.65 -4.38
N ARG A 129 25.22 10.51 -4.23
CA ARG A 129 24.63 9.23 -3.85
C ARG A 129 23.91 9.39 -2.51
N ALA A 130 22.68 8.91 -2.45
CA ALA A 130 21.75 9.17 -1.36
C ALA A 130 21.27 7.91 -0.64
N PRO A 131 22.16 7.11 -0.03
CA PRO A 131 21.71 5.94 0.72
C PRO A 131 20.92 6.38 1.95
N ILE A 132 19.78 5.70 2.16
CA ILE A 132 18.97 5.84 3.36
C ILE A 132 19.13 4.59 4.21
N TYR A 133 19.41 4.80 5.48
CA TYR A 133 19.54 3.76 6.50
C TYR A 133 18.42 3.94 7.52
N ILE A 134 17.71 2.87 7.81
CA ILE A 134 16.61 2.86 8.76
C ILE A 134 16.90 1.78 9.81
N SER A 135 16.79 2.14 11.09
CA SER A 135 16.93 1.23 12.22
C SER A 135 15.73 1.33 13.17
N MET A 136 15.31 0.18 13.68
CA MET A 136 14.18 0.04 14.59
C MET A 136 14.65 0.06 16.04
N GLU A 137 14.01 0.87 16.88
CA GLU A 137 14.18 0.89 18.33
C GLU A 137 12.83 0.65 19.00
N ILE A 138 12.82 0.50 20.33
CA ILE A 138 11.55 0.39 21.07
C ILE A 138 10.82 1.74 20.94
N ASP A 139 9.54 1.68 20.58
CA ASP A 139 8.62 2.82 20.41
C ASP A 139 9.04 3.92 19.41
N LYS A 140 10.14 3.72 18.67
CA LYS A 140 10.57 4.63 17.62
C LYS A 140 11.44 3.98 16.55
N LEU A 141 11.58 4.70 15.45
CA LEU A 141 12.46 4.35 14.34
C LEU A 141 13.36 5.54 14.03
N LYS A 142 14.63 5.26 13.77
CA LYS A 142 15.62 6.25 13.37
C LYS A 142 15.99 6.04 11.92
N ALA A 143 16.09 7.14 11.18
CA ALA A 143 16.54 7.12 9.80
C ALA A 143 17.65 8.14 9.58
N ARG A 144 18.65 7.72 8.80
CA ARG A 144 19.78 8.54 8.37
C ARG A 144 19.82 8.59 6.85
N LEU A 145 19.90 9.78 6.30
CA LEU A 145 20.11 10.02 4.88
C LEU A 145 21.47 10.69 4.68
N ASP A 146 22.35 10.01 3.97
CA ASP A 146 23.63 10.59 3.54
C ASP A 146 23.40 11.26 2.19
N PHE A 147 23.10 12.56 2.21
CA PHE A 147 22.78 13.29 0.99
C PHE A 147 23.58 14.59 0.89
N PRO A 148 24.89 14.49 0.60
CA PRO A 148 25.68 15.69 0.39
C PRO A 148 25.16 16.42 -0.84
N ILE A 149 25.01 17.73 -0.70
CA ILE A 149 24.54 18.62 -1.77
C ILE A 149 25.46 19.84 -1.89
N VAL A 150 25.67 20.26 -3.12
CA VAL A 150 26.28 21.56 -3.44
C VAL A 150 25.17 22.49 -3.92
N ILE A 151 25.03 23.64 -3.26
CA ILE A 151 24.06 24.69 -3.59
C ILE A 151 24.83 25.89 -4.14
N THR A 152 24.51 26.31 -5.36
CA THR A 152 25.10 27.51 -5.97
C THR A 152 24.04 28.57 -6.20
N LYS A 153 24.34 29.82 -5.79
CA LYS A 153 23.53 31.01 -6.07
C LYS A 153 24.45 32.14 -6.54
N GLY A 154 24.43 32.47 -7.83
CA GLY A 154 25.43 33.37 -8.43
C GLY A 154 26.84 32.81 -8.27
N GLU A 155 27.75 33.58 -7.68
CA GLU A 155 29.14 33.16 -7.38
C GLU A 155 29.29 32.43 -6.04
N SER A 156 28.25 32.44 -5.19
CA SER A 156 28.29 31.79 -3.88
C SER A 156 28.05 30.29 -4.02
N VAL A 157 28.97 29.49 -3.46
CA VAL A 157 28.88 28.02 -3.40
C VAL A 157 28.82 27.60 -1.94
N TYR A 158 27.82 26.79 -1.59
CA TYR A 158 27.66 26.23 -0.26
C TYR A 158 27.58 24.71 -0.34
N GLU A 159 28.41 24.03 0.44
CA GLU A 159 28.48 22.57 0.47
C GLU A 159 27.86 22.06 1.78
N VAL A 160 26.79 21.30 1.68
CA VAL A 160 26.11 20.69 2.84
C VAL A 160 26.53 19.22 2.88
N LYS A 161 27.36 18.87 3.86
CA LYS A 161 27.87 17.50 4.05
C LYS A 161 27.18 16.73 5.18
N ASP A 162 26.58 17.45 6.11
CA ASP A 162 25.95 16.83 7.27
C ASP A 162 24.83 15.88 6.84
N PRO A 163 24.75 14.67 7.43
CA PRO A 163 23.64 13.78 7.19
C PRO A 163 22.34 14.34 7.74
N TYR A 164 21.24 13.91 7.14
CA TYR A 164 19.89 14.22 7.57
C TYR A 164 19.39 13.10 8.49
N TRP A 165 18.67 13.48 9.55
CA TRP A 165 18.17 12.56 10.55
C TRP A 165 16.68 12.75 10.76
N VAL A 166 15.96 11.64 10.85
CA VAL A 166 14.54 11.62 11.18
C VAL A 166 14.31 10.59 12.27
N GLU A 167 13.56 10.97 13.30
CA GLU A 167 12.97 10.06 14.26
C GLU A 167 11.46 9.99 14.05
N ILE A 168 10.93 8.76 13.96
CA ILE A 168 9.49 8.51 13.84
C ILE A 168 9.06 7.73 15.09
N PRO A 169 8.26 8.33 15.99
CA PRO A 169 7.61 7.60 17.07
C PRO A 169 6.68 6.55 16.46
N CYS A 170 6.93 5.27 16.74
CA CYS A 170 6.04 4.18 16.32
C CYS A 170 6.37 2.85 17.02
N LYS A 171 5.35 2.01 17.23
CA LYS A 171 5.49 0.71 17.90
C LYS A 171 5.96 -0.42 16.96
N MET A 172 6.74 -0.10 15.91
CA MET A 172 7.14 -1.06 14.86
C MET A 172 7.90 -2.28 15.44
N THR A 173 8.83 -2.05 16.38
CA THR A 173 9.55 -3.12 17.07
C THR A 173 8.61 -4.02 17.86
N ASN A 174 7.68 -3.43 18.61
CA ASN A 174 6.69 -4.14 19.43
C ASN A 174 5.78 -5.00 18.55
N MET A 175 5.30 -4.45 17.42
CA MET A 175 4.47 -5.20 16.48
C MET A 175 5.23 -6.38 15.84
N TYR A 176 6.51 -6.19 15.50
CA TYR A 176 7.35 -7.28 15.03
C TYR A 176 7.53 -8.37 16.11
N GLU A 177 7.80 -8.01 17.36
CA GLU A 177 7.92 -8.97 18.46
C GLU A 177 6.63 -9.77 18.69
N ILE A 178 5.47 -9.12 18.65
CA ILE A 178 4.17 -9.78 18.73
C ILE A 178 3.98 -10.74 17.55
N SER A 179 4.37 -10.35 16.34
CA SER A 179 4.27 -11.21 15.16
C SER A 179 5.11 -12.49 15.28
N LEU A 180 6.30 -12.39 15.88
CA LEU A 180 7.15 -13.53 16.21
C LEU A 180 6.46 -14.47 17.21
N GLU A 181 5.93 -13.91 18.30
CA GLU A 181 5.28 -14.70 19.34
C GLU A 181 4.04 -15.44 18.83
N ILE A 182 3.20 -14.76 18.04
CA ILE A 182 2.04 -15.36 17.38
C ILE A 182 2.47 -16.50 16.45
N ALA A 183 3.45 -16.25 15.58
CA ALA A 183 3.92 -17.24 14.63
C ALA A 183 4.53 -18.46 15.34
N GLU A 184 5.29 -18.27 16.41
CA GLU A 184 5.86 -19.35 17.20
C GLU A 184 4.81 -20.14 17.98
N GLN A 185 3.80 -19.46 18.52
CA GLN A 185 2.66 -20.13 19.15
C GLN A 185 1.93 -21.02 18.13
N LYS A 186 1.66 -20.50 16.92
CA LYS A 186 1.01 -21.25 15.84
C LYS A 186 1.83 -22.40 15.29
N LEU A 187 3.16 -22.29 15.32
CA LEU A 187 4.04 -23.42 15.03
C LEU A 187 3.97 -24.52 16.09
N ARG A 188 3.62 -24.21 17.35
CA ARG A 188 3.42 -25.21 18.41
C ARG A 188 2.02 -25.81 18.38
N ASP A 189 1.00 -24.97 18.23
CA ASP A 189 -0.41 -25.36 18.19
C ASP A 189 -1.10 -24.74 16.95
N PRO A 190 -1.10 -25.43 15.80
CA PRO A 190 -1.64 -24.90 14.55
C PRO A 190 -3.16 -24.76 14.52
N GLU A 191 -3.86 -25.63 15.25
CA GLU A 191 -5.32 -25.80 15.15
C GLU A 191 -6.09 -24.80 16.02
N SER A 192 -5.45 -24.21 17.03
CA SER A 192 -6.12 -23.29 17.97
C SER A 192 -5.53 -21.87 17.94
N THR A 193 -6.39 -20.86 18.06
CA THR A 193 -5.97 -19.46 18.30
C THR A 193 -6.30 -19.09 19.75
N CYS A 194 -5.27 -18.86 20.57
CA CYS A 194 -5.46 -18.45 21.96
C CYS A 194 -5.86 -16.97 22.06
N LEU A 195 -7.17 -16.69 22.04
CA LEU A 195 -7.70 -15.32 22.14
C LEU A 195 -7.25 -14.59 23.41
N SER A 196 -7.16 -15.29 24.55
CA SER A 196 -6.69 -14.70 25.81
C SER A 196 -5.20 -14.36 25.77
N CYS A 197 -4.39 -15.12 25.03
CA CYS A 197 -2.97 -14.82 24.79
C CYS A 197 -2.84 -13.58 23.92
N LEU A 198 -3.59 -13.51 22.81
CA LEU A 198 -3.60 -12.34 21.93
C LEU A 198 -4.04 -11.08 22.67
N TYR A 199 -5.08 -11.16 23.50
CA TYR A 199 -5.54 -10.04 24.32
C TYR A 199 -4.46 -9.55 25.30
N LYS A 200 -3.76 -10.48 25.96
CA LYS A 200 -2.65 -10.14 26.85
C LYS A 200 -1.49 -9.47 26.10
N LEU A 201 -1.16 -9.96 24.91
CA LEU A 201 -0.12 -9.37 24.05
C LEU A 201 -0.50 -7.96 23.58
N ALA A 202 -1.71 -7.81 23.06
CA ALA A 202 -2.28 -6.53 22.64
C ALA A 202 -2.21 -5.49 23.78
N LYS A 203 -2.68 -5.87 24.98
CA LYS A 203 -2.67 -5.00 26.16
C LYS A 203 -1.25 -4.67 26.64
N LYS A 204 -0.33 -5.63 26.62
CA LYS A 204 1.06 -5.44 27.08
C LYS A 204 1.80 -4.41 26.23
N HIS A 205 1.58 -4.43 24.92
CA HIS A 205 2.29 -3.57 23.97
C HIS A 205 1.46 -2.37 23.50
N ASP A 206 0.25 -2.19 24.05
CA ASP A 206 -0.68 -1.12 23.71
C ASP A 206 -0.94 -0.99 22.19
N VAL A 207 -1.35 -2.11 21.61
CA VAL A 207 -1.72 -2.26 20.19
C VAL A 207 -3.02 -3.04 20.07
N LYS A 208 -3.68 -2.98 18.92
CA LYS A 208 -4.81 -3.87 18.59
C LYS A 208 -4.34 -5.03 17.73
N ILE A 209 -4.84 -6.23 18.01
CA ILE A 209 -4.54 -7.42 17.20
C ILE A 209 -5.87 -7.94 16.66
N ASP A 210 -6.01 -7.89 15.35
CA ASP A 210 -7.11 -8.51 14.62
C ASP A 210 -6.58 -9.71 13.85
N PHE A 211 -7.45 -10.67 13.56
CA PHE A 211 -7.14 -11.72 12.60
C PHE A 211 -8.38 -12.11 11.82
N MET A 212 -8.17 -12.67 10.63
CA MET A 212 -9.22 -13.27 9.82
C MET A 212 -8.78 -14.65 9.35
N ASP A 213 -9.71 -15.59 9.37
CA ASP A 213 -9.51 -16.88 8.73
C ASP A 213 -9.65 -16.75 7.21
N THR A 214 -8.78 -17.42 6.49
CA THR A 214 -8.80 -17.56 5.04
C THR A 214 -8.84 -19.04 4.68
N SER A 215 -9.07 -19.34 3.41
CA SER A 215 -9.04 -20.72 2.93
C SER A 215 -7.65 -21.37 3.10
N GLU A 216 -6.57 -20.57 3.08
CA GLU A 216 -5.17 -21.00 3.15
C GLU A 216 -4.57 -21.00 4.57
N GLY A 217 -5.13 -20.20 5.48
CA GLY A 217 -4.52 -19.93 6.78
C GLY A 217 -5.19 -18.77 7.51
N GLN A 218 -4.53 -18.20 8.51
CA GLN A 218 -4.98 -17.00 9.20
C GLN A 218 -4.14 -15.79 8.80
N ILE A 219 -4.77 -14.65 8.58
CA ILE A 219 -4.08 -13.36 8.39
C ILE A 219 -4.22 -12.57 9.68
N PHE A 220 -3.09 -12.17 10.26
CA PHE A 220 -3.01 -11.33 11.44
C PHE A 220 -2.73 -9.89 11.04
N THR A 221 -3.37 -8.95 11.71
CA THR A 221 -3.12 -7.52 11.58
C THR A 221 -2.91 -6.93 12.97
N ILE A 222 -1.70 -6.45 13.23
CA ILE A 222 -1.37 -5.71 14.44
C ILE A 222 -1.44 -4.22 14.10
N LYS A 223 -2.14 -3.43 14.90
CA LYS A 223 -2.40 -2.01 14.65
C LYS A 223 -1.89 -1.17 15.81
N ASP A 224 -1.07 -0.19 15.47
CA ASP A 224 -0.73 0.93 16.35
C ASP A 224 -1.62 2.12 15.95
N GLU A 225 -2.61 2.44 16.79
CA GLU A 225 -3.60 3.49 16.50
C GLU A 225 -3.05 4.90 16.68
N GLU A 226 -1.97 5.06 17.45
CA GLU A 226 -1.35 6.36 17.72
C GLU A 226 -0.42 6.77 16.58
N SER A 227 0.27 5.79 15.98
CA SER A 227 1.14 6.02 14.83
C SER A 227 0.34 6.13 13.55
N THR A 228 0.03 7.36 13.14
CA THR A 228 -0.77 7.63 11.93
C THR A 228 0.03 8.27 10.80
N TYR A 229 -0.34 7.94 9.57
CA TYR A 229 0.17 8.57 8.36
C TYR A 229 -0.94 8.60 7.31
N LEU A 230 -1.18 9.78 6.72
CA LEU A 230 -2.28 10.01 5.77
C LEU A 230 -3.64 9.55 6.31
N GLY A 231 -3.89 9.80 7.60
CA GLY A 231 -5.14 9.43 8.28
C GLY A 231 -5.30 7.93 8.55
N ALA A 232 -4.31 7.09 8.24
CA ALA A 232 -4.35 5.65 8.51
C ALA A 232 -3.40 5.27 9.65
N PRO A 233 -3.80 4.38 10.58
CA PRO A 233 -2.91 3.84 11.59
C PRO A 233 -1.88 2.89 10.97
N LEU A 234 -0.73 2.76 11.61
CA LEU A 234 0.31 1.83 11.22
C LEU A 234 -0.18 0.40 11.43
N ARG A 235 -0.04 -0.45 10.41
CA ARG A 235 -0.51 -1.85 10.42
C ARG A 235 0.63 -2.78 10.05
N PHE A 236 0.87 -3.77 10.89
CA PHE A 236 1.78 -4.87 10.61
C PHE A 236 0.97 -6.12 10.25
N ILE A 237 1.13 -6.63 9.03
CA ILE A 237 0.25 -7.69 8.48
C ILE A 237 1.09 -8.88 8.05
N PHE A 238 0.71 -10.08 8.51
CA PHE A 238 1.37 -11.33 8.16
C PHE A 238 0.38 -12.49 8.20
N GLY A 239 0.65 -13.54 7.45
CA GLY A 239 -0.17 -14.73 7.37
C GLY A 239 0.48 -15.93 8.07
N ILE A 240 -0.36 -16.85 8.51
CA ILE A 240 0.02 -18.16 9.04
C ILE A 240 -0.74 -19.25 8.27
N ASP A 241 -0.04 -20.15 7.56
CA ASP A 241 -0.64 -21.29 6.85
C ASP A 241 -1.19 -22.35 7.83
N TYR A 242 -2.29 -23.03 7.46
CA TYR A 242 -2.70 -24.25 8.15
C TYR A 242 -1.74 -25.41 7.81
N ARG A 243 -1.39 -26.27 8.78
CA ARG A 243 -0.37 -27.33 8.62
C ARG A 243 -0.69 -28.36 7.52
N ASP A 244 -1.96 -28.53 7.13
CA ASP A 244 -2.40 -29.57 6.18
C ASP A 244 -3.48 -29.11 5.18
N LYS A 245 -3.19 -28.06 4.38
CA LYS A 245 -4.10 -27.61 3.30
C LYS A 245 -3.42 -27.33 1.96
N GLY A 246 -2.40 -28.13 1.60
CA GLY A 246 -1.82 -28.17 0.25
C GLY A 246 -2.79 -28.54 -0.89
N ASN A 247 -4.09 -28.59 -0.63
CA ASN A 247 -5.14 -29.03 -1.56
C ASN A 247 -6.27 -27.99 -1.76
N ILE A 248 -6.13 -26.77 -1.23
CA ILE A 248 -7.10 -25.68 -1.42
C ILE A 248 -6.68 -24.75 -2.55
N LEU A 249 -5.38 -24.44 -2.69
CA LEU A 249 -4.87 -23.70 -3.85
C LEU A 249 -5.10 -24.48 -5.17
N ALA A 250 -4.98 -25.81 -5.14
CA ALA A 250 -5.37 -26.67 -6.25
C ALA A 250 -6.90 -26.70 -6.47
N LYS A 251 -7.72 -26.41 -5.45
CA LYS A 251 -9.18 -26.24 -5.62
C LYS A 251 -9.57 -24.84 -6.08
N ILE A 252 -8.77 -23.81 -5.83
CA ILE A 252 -9.01 -22.42 -6.28
C ILE A 252 -8.47 -22.19 -7.70
N GLU A 253 -7.35 -22.83 -8.07
CA GLU A 253 -6.90 -22.91 -9.48
C GLU A 253 -7.85 -23.79 -10.31
N ASN A 254 -8.45 -24.84 -9.72
CA ASN A 254 -9.44 -25.70 -10.41
C ASN A 254 -10.90 -25.29 -10.17
N SER A 255 -11.18 -24.17 -9.50
CA SER A 255 -12.51 -23.57 -9.44
C SER A 255 -12.61 -22.43 -10.45
N GLU A 256 -12.08 -22.62 -11.65
CA GLU A 256 -12.60 -21.89 -12.80
C GLU A 256 -14.09 -22.24 -12.87
N SER A 257 -14.93 -21.37 -12.34
CA SER A 257 -16.34 -21.42 -12.67
C SER A 257 -16.44 -20.94 -14.11
N ASP A 258 -17.14 -21.68 -14.98
CA ASP A 258 -17.40 -21.29 -16.38
C ASP A 258 -18.04 -19.88 -16.49
N ASN A 259 -18.52 -19.32 -15.37
CA ASN A 259 -19.19 -18.04 -15.28
C ASN A 259 -18.30 -16.85 -14.88
N GLU A 260 -16.99 -17.01 -14.69
CA GLU A 260 -16.12 -15.85 -14.37
C GLU A 260 -15.96 -14.88 -15.56
N LEU A 261 -16.04 -13.57 -15.30
CA LEU A 261 -15.86 -12.51 -16.28
C LEU A 261 -14.37 -12.22 -16.49
N ILE A 262 -13.79 -12.87 -17.49
CA ILE A 262 -12.37 -12.76 -17.81
C ILE A 262 -12.19 -12.01 -19.13
N GLN A 263 -11.49 -10.88 -19.07
CA GLN A 263 -11.05 -10.11 -20.22
C GLN A 263 -9.62 -10.51 -20.60
N SER A 264 -9.47 -11.24 -21.69
CA SER A 264 -8.16 -11.61 -22.25
C SER A 264 -7.53 -10.44 -23.02
N LEU A 265 -6.25 -10.19 -22.77
CA LEU A 265 -5.46 -9.10 -23.35
C LEU A 265 -4.11 -9.63 -23.88
N PRO A 266 -3.40 -8.89 -24.75
CA PRO A 266 -2.13 -9.36 -25.32
C PRO A 266 -1.04 -9.68 -24.29
N HIS A 267 -1.06 -8.98 -23.15
CA HIS A 267 -0.04 -9.10 -22.09
C HIS A 267 -0.57 -9.77 -20.82
N GLY A 268 -1.82 -10.22 -20.77
CA GLY A 268 -2.40 -10.77 -19.56
C GLY A 268 -3.91 -10.88 -19.62
N GLU A 269 -4.53 -11.01 -18.47
CA GLU A 269 -5.98 -11.12 -18.33
C GLU A 269 -6.47 -10.31 -17.12
N ILE A 270 -7.69 -9.80 -17.20
CA ILE A 270 -8.38 -9.14 -16.09
C ILE A 270 -9.63 -9.95 -15.76
N ASN A 271 -9.68 -10.48 -14.55
CA ASN A 271 -10.85 -11.14 -14.00
C ASN A 271 -11.65 -10.13 -13.17
N TRP A 272 -12.75 -9.65 -13.73
CA TRP A 272 -13.59 -8.63 -13.13
C TRP A 272 -14.50 -9.18 -12.03
N SER A 273 -14.89 -10.46 -12.12
CA SER A 273 -15.64 -11.16 -11.06
C SER A 273 -14.81 -11.29 -9.77
N ARG A 274 -13.48 -11.49 -9.91
CA ARG A 274 -12.57 -11.75 -8.78
C ARG A 274 -11.64 -10.60 -8.45
N ALA A 275 -11.78 -9.46 -9.12
CA ALA A 275 -10.93 -8.28 -8.95
C ALA A 275 -9.43 -8.59 -9.13
N LEU A 276 -9.05 -9.39 -10.12
CA LEU A 276 -7.66 -9.89 -10.27
C LEU A 276 -7.11 -9.68 -11.68
N ILE A 277 -5.91 -9.12 -11.76
CA ILE A 277 -5.13 -9.03 -13.00
C ILE A 277 -4.05 -10.10 -12.96
N LYS A 278 -3.91 -10.90 -14.00
CA LYS A 278 -2.82 -11.88 -14.12
C LYS A 278 -2.01 -11.67 -15.40
N ALA A 279 -0.71 -11.92 -15.33
CA ALA A 279 0.13 -11.98 -16.51
C ALA A 279 1.26 -12.99 -16.35
N LYS A 280 1.65 -13.59 -17.47
CA LYS A 280 2.78 -14.54 -17.54
C LYS A 280 4.02 -13.82 -18.02
N GLY A 281 5.18 -14.19 -17.49
CA GLY A 281 6.48 -13.80 -18.00
C GLY A 281 7.37 -15.02 -18.15
N SER A 282 8.30 -14.97 -19.10
CA SER A 282 9.18 -16.10 -19.38
C SER A 282 10.61 -15.67 -19.64
N ALA A 283 11.56 -16.54 -19.32
CA ALA A 283 12.96 -16.36 -19.69
C ALA A 283 13.63 -17.70 -19.91
N VAL A 284 14.62 -17.73 -20.81
CA VAL A 284 15.39 -18.93 -21.14
C VAL A 284 16.86 -18.69 -20.82
N LYS A 285 17.57 -19.72 -20.32
CA LYS A 285 19.03 -19.66 -20.17
C LYS A 285 19.68 -19.55 -21.57
N PRO A 286 20.50 -18.50 -21.85
CA PRO A 286 21.25 -18.43 -23.10
C PRO A 286 22.27 -19.58 -23.23
N LYS A 287 22.49 -20.06 -24.47
CA LYS A 287 23.46 -21.15 -24.75
C LYS A 287 24.86 -20.84 -24.21
N PHE A 288 25.30 -19.57 -24.29
CA PHE A 288 26.54 -19.10 -23.70
C PHE A 288 26.26 -18.18 -22.51
N SER A 289 26.81 -18.54 -21.35
CA SER A 289 26.62 -17.80 -20.10
C SER A 289 27.93 -17.69 -19.31
N ARG A 290 28.19 -16.51 -18.75
CA ARG A 290 29.31 -16.22 -17.83
C ARG A 290 28.77 -15.82 -16.45
N GLY A 291 29.60 -15.89 -15.41
CA GLY A 291 29.25 -15.40 -14.07
C GLY A 291 28.09 -16.15 -13.39
N ALA A 292 27.15 -15.41 -12.79
CA ALA A 292 25.99 -15.97 -12.07
C ALA A 292 25.10 -16.87 -12.96
N LEU A 293 24.95 -16.56 -14.25
CA LEU A 293 24.19 -17.39 -15.21
C LEU A 293 24.88 -18.72 -15.55
N ARG A 294 26.16 -18.88 -15.24
CA ARG A 294 26.89 -20.15 -15.38
C ARG A 294 26.76 -21.02 -14.12
N ARG A 295 26.83 -20.41 -12.93
CA ARG A 295 26.87 -21.09 -11.63
C ARG A 295 25.49 -21.32 -10.99
N ASP A 296 24.60 -20.33 -11.04
CA ASP A 296 23.25 -20.34 -10.46
C ASP A 296 22.23 -19.86 -11.49
N TRP A 297 22.17 -20.59 -12.60
CA TRP A 297 21.33 -20.25 -13.73
C TRP A 297 19.82 -20.31 -13.42
N PRO A 298 19.28 -21.24 -12.60
CA PRO A 298 17.84 -21.28 -12.34
C PRO A 298 17.34 -20.00 -11.67
N SER A 299 18.06 -19.50 -10.66
CA SER A 299 17.70 -18.27 -9.95
C SER A 299 17.87 -17.02 -10.82
N ALA A 300 18.92 -16.97 -11.65
CA ALA A 300 19.13 -15.87 -12.58
C ALA A 300 18.05 -15.80 -13.69
N VAL A 301 17.63 -16.95 -14.22
CA VAL A 301 16.56 -17.02 -15.23
C VAL A 301 15.19 -16.76 -14.60
N LYS A 302 14.93 -17.25 -13.38
CA LYS A 302 13.72 -16.91 -12.59
C LYS A 302 13.59 -15.39 -12.42
N ARG A 303 14.67 -14.69 -12.06
CA ARG A 303 14.64 -13.21 -11.94
C ARG A 303 14.30 -12.51 -13.25
N ARG A 304 14.80 -13.01 -14.39
CA ARG A 304 14.46 -12.48 -15.71
C ARG A 304 13.00 -12.72 -16.09
N ALA A 305 12.50 -13.93 -15.85
CA ALA A 305 11.09 -14.26 -16.06
C ALA A 305 10.17 -13.40 -15.18
N LYS A 306 10.60 -13.09 -13.94
CA LYS A 306 9.87 -12.17 -13.06
C LYS A 306 9.79 -10.77 -13.64
N VAL A 307 10.90 -10.21 -14.13
CA VAL A 307 10.91 -8.87 -14.77
C VAL A 307 10.02 -8.84 -16.01
N ASP A 308 10.04 -9.92 -16.81
CA ASP A 308 9.14 -10.05 -17.97
C ASP A 308 7.67 -10.09 -17.56
N ALA A 309 7.33 -10.84 -16.50
CA ALA A 309 5.97 -10.91 -15.96
C ALA A 309 5.52 -9.54 -15.41
N MET A 310 6.40 -8.83 -14.70
CA MET A 310 6.11 -7.48 -14.19
C MET A 310 5.84 -6.48 -15.32
N ARG A 311 6.57 -6.57 -16.44
CA ARG A 311 6.29 -5.77 -17.63
C ARG A 311 4.90 -6.08 -18.18
N ASN A 312 4.58 -7.36 -18.31
CA ASN A 312 3.29 -7.80 -18.86
C ASN A 312 2.12 -7.43 -17.94
N ILE A 313 2.31 -7.48 -16.61
CA ILE A 313 1.36 -6.92 -15.65
C ILE A 313 1.19 -5.42 -15.88
N LEU A 314 2.28 -4.65 -15.95
CA LEU A 314 2.19 -3.20 -16.13
C LEU A 314 1.40 -2.82 -17.39
N GLU A 315 1.66 -3.49 -18.51
CA GLU A 315 0.93 -3.24 -19.76
C GLU A 315 -0.55 -3.61 -19.63
N THR A 316 -0.88 -4.70 -18.92
CA THR A 316 -2.28 -5.06 -18.61
C THR A 316 -2.94 -4.05 -17.68
N VAL A 317 -2.25 -3.61 -16.63
CA VAL A 317 -2.72 -2.62 -15.65
C VAL A 317 -3.06 -1.29 -16.31
N LYS A 318 -2.27 -0.84 -17.30
CA LYS A 318 -2.56 0.39 -18.05
C LYS A 318 -3.87 0.36 -18.84
N THR A 319 -4.38 -0.81 -19.21
CA THR A 319 -5.64 -0.91 -19.98
C THR A 319 -6.89 -0.88 -19.12
N VAL A 320 -6.74 -1.02 -17.79
CA VAL A 320 -7.84 -0.99 -16.82
C VAL A 320 -8.61 0.31 -16.99
N GLN A 321 -9.92 0.19 -17.21
CA GLN A 321 -10.81 1.35 -17.29
C GLN A 321 -11.08 1.86 -15.89
N VAL A 322 -10.82 3.16 -15.68
CA VAL A 322 -11.13 3.79 -14.40
C VAL A 322 -12.56 4.28 -14.43
N ASP A 323 -12.94 5.01 -15.47
CA ASP A 323 -14.28 5.54 -15.66
C ASP A 323 -14.63 5.66 -17.16
N ALA A 324 -15.70 6.39 -17.46
CA ALA A 324 -16.24 6.56 -18.79
C ALA A 324 -15.33 7.36 -19.75
N GLU A 325 -14.27 7.98 -19.24
CA GLU A 325 -13.37 8.86 -19.98
C GLU A 325 -11.94 8.33 -20.00
N LYS A 326 -11.40 7.90 -18.84
CA LYS A 326 -9.99 7.60 -18.65
C LYS A 326 -9.71 6.13 -18.36
N LYS A 327 -8.59 5.65 -18.91
CA LYS A 327 -7.93 4.42 -18.47
C LYS A 327 -6.83 4.74 -17.47
N LEU A 328 -6.39 3.74 -16.73
CA LEU A 328 -5.31 3.92 -15.76
C LEU A 328 -4.01 4.36 -16.44
N GLY A 329 -3.73 3.90 -17.66
CA GLY A 329 -2.58 4.35 -18.45
C GLY A 329 -2.61 5.85 -18.76
N ASP A 330 -3.79 6.43 -19.00
CA ASP A 330 -3.95 7.87 -19.24
C ASP A 330 -3.62 8.66 -17.97
N ILE A 331 -4.19 8.23 -16.83
CA ILE A 331 -3.92 8.82 -15.51
C ILE A 331 -2.44 8.74 -15.14
N MET A 332 -1.78 7.61 -15.43
CA MET A 332 -0.34 7.45 -15.18
C MET A 332 0.53 8.37 -16.05
N ASN A 333 0.06 8.75 -17.24
CA ASN A 333 0.78 9.69 -18.09
C ASN A 333 0.59 11.14 -17.63
N GLU A 334 -0.56 11.46 -17.03
CA GLU A 334 -0.90 12.79 -16.53
C GLU A 334 -0.32 13.07 -15.13
N SER A 335 -0.12 12.04 -14.29
CA SER A 335 0.35 12.18 -12.91
C SER A 335 1.55 11.28 -12.60
N ASP A 336 2.70 11.92 -12.32
CA ASP A 336 3.92 11.24 -11.88
C ASP A 336 3.71 10.47 -10.56
N ILE A 337 2.92 11.03 -9.64
CA ILE A 337 2.59 10.38 -8.37
C ILE A 337 1.82 9.08 -8.62
N MET A 338 0.80 9.13 -9.50
CA MET A 338 0.03 7.94 -9.86
C MET A 338 0.89 6.91 -10.56
N ARG A 339 1.76 7.34 -11.47
CA ARG A 339 2.74 6.47 -12.13
C ARG A 339 3.60 5.75 -11.11
N ILE A 340 4.15 6.46 -10.13
CA ILE A 340 5.01 5.88 -9.08
C ILE A 340 4.23 4.88 -8.23
N ARG A 341 3.02 5.24 -7.77
CA ARG A 341 2.20 4.36 -6.93
C ARG A 341 1.83 3.07 -7.67
N VAL A 342 1.39 3.16 -8.93
CA VAL A 342 1.07 1.99 -9.75
C VAL A 342 2.31 1.14 -10.03
N LEU A 343 3.47 1.74 -10.31
CA LEU A 343 4.72 0.98 -10.45
C LEU A 343 5.09 0.25 -9.15
N GLY A 344 4.87 0.87 -7.98
CA GLY A 344 5.06 0.23 -6.68
C GLY A 344 4.13 -0.96 -6.43
N LEU A 345 2.88 -0.90 -6.94
CA LEU A 345 1.95 -2.03 -6.93
C LEU A 345 2.44 -3.17 -7.83
N VAL A 346 2.81 -2.87 -9.07
CA VAL A 346 3.36 -3.87 -10.01
C VAL A 346 4.65 -4.48 -9.48
N GLN A 347 5.48 -3.71 -8.78
CA GLN A 347 6.67 -4.23 -8.12
C GLN A 347 6.35 -5.22 -7.00
N GLY A 348 5.28 -4.94 -6.25
CA GLY A 348 4.73 -5.81 -5.22
C GLY A 348 3.86 -6.96 -5.75
N ALA A 349 3.72 -7.11 -7.06
CA ALA A 349 2.89 -8.16 -7.66
C ALA A 349 3.33 -9.56 -7.20
N ILE A 350 2.34 -10.42 -6.99
CA ILE A 350 2.53 -11.73 -6.37
C ILE A 350 2.85 -12.77 -7.43
N ILE A 351 3.69 -13.74 -7.10
CA ILE A 351 3.94 -14.90 -7.95
C ILE A 351 2.95 -15.99 -7.57
N LEU A 352 2.00 -16.27 -8.47
CA LEU A 352 1.04 -17.36 -8.30
C LEU A 352 1.69 -18.72 -8.60
N ASN A 353 2.49 -18.79 -9.66
CA ASN A 353 3.08 -20.05 -10.12
C ASN A 353 4.46 -19.80 -10.74
N THR A 354 5.37 -20.78 -10.59
CA THR A 354 6.66 -20.82 -11.29
C THR A 354 6.83 -22.20 -11.91
N ARG A 355 6.97 -22.25 -13.24
CA ARG A 355 7.19 -23.48 -14.00
C ARG A 355 8.60 -23.52 -14.57
N TYR A 356 9.28 -24.65 -14.37
CA TYR A 356 10.61 -24.93 -14.91
C TYR A 356 10.50 -25.96 -16.02
N TYR A 357 11.14 -25.69 -17.15
CA TYR A 357 11.12 -26.56 -18.32
C TYR A 357 12.48 -27.21 -18.55
N GLN A 358 12.47 -28.36 -19.24
CA GLN A 358 13.68 -29.13 -19.57
C GLN A 358 14.66 -28.35 -20.45
N ASP A 359 14.15 -27.45 -21.30
CA ASP A 359 14.93 -26.56 -22.17
C ASP A 359 15.57 -25.37 -21.42
N LYS A 360 15.54 -25.38 -20.08
CA LYS A 360 16.06 -24.31 -19.21
C LYS A 360 15.30 -23.00 -19.35
N ARG A 361 14.03 -23.05 -19.77
CA ARG A 361 13.04 -21.97 -19.61
C ARG A 361 12.46 -21.96 -18.20
N VAL A 362 12.19 -20.76 -17.71
CA VAL A 362 11.38 -20.51 -16.51
C VAL A 362 10.23 -19.62 -16.92
N GLU A 363 9.02 -19.98 -16.50
CA GLU A 363 7.80 -19.19 -16.67
C GLU A 363 7.24 -18.85 -15.29
N ILE A 364 6.80 -17.60 -15.13
CA ILE A 364 6.23 -17.08 -13.88
C ILE A 364 4.86 -16.49 -14.21
N LEU A 365 3.83 -16.95 -13.51
CA LEU A 365 2.51 -16.31 -13.50
C LEU A 365 2.47 -15.36 -12.31
N MET A 366 2.21 -14.09 -12.56
CA MET A 366 2.08 -13.07 -11.52
C MET A 366 0.67 -12.47 -11.49
N ALA A 367 0.29 -11.87 -10.37
CA ALA A 367 -1.00 -11.19 -10.22
C ALA A 367 -0.95 -9.91 -9.39
N VAL A 368 -1.92 -9.02 -9.65
CA VAL A 368 -2.22 -7.78 -8.91
C VAL A 368 -3.73 -7.71 -8.65
N ASN A 369 -4.13 -7.22 -7.48
CA ASN A 369 -5.54 -7.01 -7.16
C ASN A 369 -6.04 -5.66 -7.71
N LEU A 370 -7.19 -5.64 -8.38
CA LEU A 370 -7.84 -4.43 -8.88
C LEU A 370 -8.21 -3.46 -7.74
N MET A 371 -8.48 -3.97 -6.55
CA MET A 371 -8.79 -3.17 -5.36
C MET A 371 -7.59 -2.35 -4.87
N ASP A 372 -6.36 -2.84 -5.05
CA ASP A 372 -5.16 -2.07 -4.68
C ASP A 372 -4.97 -0.87 -5.61
N ILE A 373 -5.34 -1.03 -6.89
CA ILE A 373 -5.37 0.05 -7.87
C ILE A 373 -6.46 1.07 -7.49
N LEU A 374 -7.66 0.61 -7.15
CA LEU A 374 -8.73 1.50 -6.67
C LEU A 374 -8.32 2.25 -5.40
N GLY A 375 -7.68 1.58 -4.45
CA GLY A 375 -7.15 2.20 -3.23
C GLY A 375 -6.07 3.25 -3.53
N THR A 376 -5.24 3.00 -4.55
CA THR A 376 -4.23 3.95 -5.03
C THR A 376 -4.86 5.20 -5.64
N LEU A 377 -5.93 5.04 -6.42
CA LEU A 377 -6.72 6.14 -6.99
C LEU A 377 -7.44 6.94 -5.91
N ALA A 378 -8.07 6.26 -4.95
CA ALA A 378 -8.82 6.90 -3.86
C ALA A 378 -7.91 7.64 -2.86
N ALA A 379 -6.64 7.22 -2.73
CA ALA A 379 -5.64 7.91 -1.91
C ALA A 379 -5.04 9.15 -2.60
N ASP A 380 -5.37 9.41 -3.86
CA ASP A 380 -5.05 10.67 -4.53
C ASP A 380 -6.25 11.62 -4.40
N GLU A 381 -6.12 12.58 -3.48
CA GLU A 381 -7.15 13.56 -3.13
C GLU A 381 -7.55 14.44 -4.34
N LEU A 382 -6.71 14.54 -5.38
CA LEU A 382 -6.99 15.29 -6.62
C LEU A 382 -7.99 14.57 -7.52
N ILE A 383 -7.82 13.26 -7.75
CA ILE A 383 -8.76 12.44 -8.54
C ILE A 383 -10.07 12.26 -7.76
N TYR A 384 -9.96 12.10 -6.45
CA TYR A 384 -11.12 12.00 -5.57
C TYR A 384 -11.93 13.32 -5.53
N ARG A 385 -11.31 14.50 -5.56
CA ARG A 385 -12.04 15.79 -5.59
C ARG A 385 -12.62 16.17 -6.94
N GLU A 386 -11.95 15.91 -8.06
CA GLU A 386 -12.50 16.22 -9.39
C GLU A 386 -13.71 15.35 -9.74
N SER A 387 -13.74 14.10 -9.27
CA SER A 387 -14.86 13.18 -9.47
C SER A 387 -16.04 13.39 -8.50
N VAL A 388 -15.83 14.17 -7.43
CA VAL A 388 -16.79 14.34 -6.34
C VAL A 388 -17.21 15.81 -6.23
N ASP A 389 -18.10 16.23 -7.14
CA ASP A 389 -18.94 17.42 -6.90
C ASP A 389 -20.07 17.02 -5.94
N TYR A 390 -19.80 17.15 -4.63
CA TYR A 390 -20.76 16.82 -3.56
C TYR A 390 -22.09 17.57 -3.68
N LYS A 391 -22.16 18.67 -4.44
CA LYS A 391 -23.39 19.47 -4.61
C LYS A 391 -24.45 18.84 -5.51
N LYS A 392 -24.15 17.72 -6.17
CA LYS A 392 -25.08 17.01 -7.08
C LYS A 392 -25.46 15.60 -6.62
N VAL A 393 -25.07 15.20 -5.42
CA VAL A 393 -25.47 13.90 -4.87
C VAL A 393 -26.89 14.04 -4.30
N PRO A 394 -27.85 13.18 -4.65
CA PRO A 394 -29.21 13.27 -4.12
C PRO A 394 -29.34 13.04 -2.60
N PHE A 395 -28.23 12.74 -1.90
CA PHE A 395 -28.20 12.21 -0.54
C PHE A 395 -27.35 13.03 0.44
N THR A 396 -27.14 14.34 0.22
CA THR A 396 -26.41 15.15 1.21
C THR A 396 -27.19 15.28 2.52
N SER A 397 -26.79 14.47 3.49
CA SER A 397 -27.17 14.53 4.91
C SER A 397 -26.52 15.75 5.57
N ASP A 398 -27.04 16.94 5.31
CA ASP A 398 -26.82 18.13 6.15
C ASP A 398 -28.09 18.52 6.93
N ASP A 399 -29.05 17.59 7.06
CA ASP A 399 -30.18 17.75 7.96
C ASP A 399 -29.92 16.98 9.27
N GLN A 400 -28.97 17.49 10.05
CA GLN A 400 -28.99 17.25 11.50
C GLN A 400 -30.08 18.14 12.10
N GLY A 401 -31.29 17.59 12.14
CA GLY A 401 -32.37 18.05 13.00
C GLY A 401 -33.27 19.10 12.36
N LYS A 402 -34.37 18.64 11.75
CA LYS A 402 -35.73 19.03 12.12
C LYS A 402 -36.78 18.08 11.55
N ASP A 403 -37.67 17.69 12.46
CA ASP A 403 -39.01 17.15 12.28
C ASP A 403 -39.18 15.86 11.47
N GLU A 404 -39.36 14.77 12.23
CA GLU A 404 -39.95 13.50 11.79
C GLU A 404 -41.38 13.72 11.25
N GLU A 405 -41.51 14.13 10.00
CA GLU A 405 -42.76 13.91 9.28
C GLU A 405 -42.74 12.48 8.72
N LYS A 406 -43.36 11.58 9.48
CA LYS A 406 -43.55 10.17 9.17
C LYS A 406 -44.33 10.02 7.85
N THR A 407 -43.62 9.98 6.73
CA THR A 407 -44.16 9.37 5.52
C THR A 407 -44.29 7.88 5.77
N ASN A 408 -45.52 7.37 5.71
CA ASN A 408 -45.89 5.97 5.92
C ASN A 408 -45.46 5.11 4.72
N VAL A 409 -44.17 5.13 4.39
CA VAL A 409 -43.57 4.31 3.33
C VAL A 409 -43.10 3.02 3.98
N LYS A 410 -43.78 1.90 3.68
CA LYS A 410 -43.34 0.57 4.10
C LYS A 410 -41.93 0.31 3.56
N ASP A 411 -40.97 0.09 4.45
CA ASP A 411 -39.60 -0.31 4.10
C ASP A 411 -39.66 -1.63 3.28
N PRO A 412 -39.25 -1.62 2.01
CA PRO A 412 -39.22 -2.83 1.21
C PRO A 412 -38.09 -3.79 1.62
N GLY A 413 -37.13 -3.37 2.46
CA GLY A 413 -36.08 -4.23 3.03
C GLY A 413 -35.05 -4.71 2.00
N TYR A 414 -34.72 -3.90 1.00
CA TYR A 414 -33.74 -4.27 -0.03
C TYR A 414 -32.32 -4.27 0.54
N THR A 415 -31.51 -5.23 0.08
CA THR A 415 -30.14 -5.46 0.59
C THR A 415 -29.05 -5.17 -0.42
N GLY A 416 -29.42 -4.84 -1.66
CA GLY A 416 -28.50 -4.49 -2.74
C GLY A 416 -29.23 -4.04 -3.99
N LEU A 417 -28.49 -3.54 -4.97
CA LEU A 417 -29.00 -3.17 -6.29
C LEU A 417 -28.37 -4.09 -7.35
N ILE A 418 -29.18 -4.60 -8.26
CA ILE A 418 -28.71 -5.26 -9.49
C ILE A 418 -29.21 -4.45 -10.67
N VAL A 419 -28.27 -4.02 -11.52
CA VAL A 419 -28.58 -3.36 -12.79
C VAL A 419 -28.35 -4.36 -13.92
N ASN A 420 -29.45 -4.82 -14.52
CA ASN A 420 -29.39 -5.68 -15.69
C ASN A 420 -29.09 -4.84 -16.93
N ALA A 421 -27.83 -4.80 -17.33
CA ALA A 421 -27.30 -4.00 -18.41
C ALA A 421 -26.69 -4.87 -19.54
N LYS A 422 -27.17 -6.11 -19.64
CA LYS A 422 -26.81 -7.08 -20.68
C LYS A 422 -27.10 -6.54 -22.08
N ASN A 423 -26.22 -6.85 -23.03
CA ASN A 423 -26.33 -6.45 -24.44
C ASN A 423 -26.29 -4.93 -24.68
N LEU A 424 -25.88 -4.12 -23.71
CA LEU A 424 -25.78 -2.65 -23.87
C LEU A 424 -24.40 -2.19 -24.36
N GLY A 425 -23.50 -3.12 -24.69
CA GLY A 425 -22.13 -2.81 -25.12
C GLY A 425 -21.27 -2.18 -24.02
N LEU A 426 -21.66 -2.40 -22.76
CA LEU A 426 -20.93 -1.91 -21.61
C LEU A 426 -19.57 -2.60 -21.47
N ARG A 427 -18.63 -1.87 -20.87
CA ARG A 427 -17.35 -2.41 -20.47
C ARG A 427 -17.14 -2.19 -18.98
N PRO A 428 -16.55 -3.15 -18.27
CA PRO A 428 -16.29 -3.01 -16.85
C PRO A 428 -15.20 -1.97 -16.59
N ALA A 429 -15.36 -1.26 -15.48
CA ALA A 429 -14.46 -0.22 -14.96
C ALA A 429 -14.38 -0.25 -13.43
N LEU A 430 -13.37 0.41 -12.87
CA LEU A 430 -13.20 0.54 -11.42
C LEU A 430 -14.24 1.48 -10.78
N ILE A 431 -14.61 2.54 -11.49
CA ILE A 431 -15.46 3.63 -11.00
C ILE A 431 -16.59 3.94 -12.01
N PRO A 432 -17.45 2.95 -12.35
CA PRO A 432 -18.61 3.22 -13.22
C PRO A 432 -19.65 4.11 -12.50
N ARG A 433 -20.47 4.80 -13.28
CA ARG A 433 -21.63 5.55 -12.78
C ARG A 433 -22.94 4.93 -13.26
N ILE A 434 -23.98 5.06 -12.44
CA ILE A 434 -25.37 4.85 -12.84
C ILE A 434 -26.02 6.22 -12.89
N ILE A 435 -26.59 6.54 -14.05
CA ILE A 435 -27.18 7.85 -14.35
C ILE A 435 -28.59 7.71 -14.91
N ASP A 436 -29.42 8.73 -14.75
CA ASP A 436 -30.72 8.79 -15.39
C ASP A 436 -30.63 9.24 -16.86
N GLU A 437 -31.77 9.25 -17.56
CA GLU A 437 -31.86 9.66 -18.96
C GLU A 437 -31.44 11.11 -19.25
N ARG A 438 -31.39 11.97 -18.22
CA ARG A 438 -30.93 13.37 -18.30
C ARG A 438 -29.46 13.53 -17.96
N GLY A 439 -28.77 12.44 -17.63
CA GLY A 439 -27.39 12.46 -17.14
C GLY A 439 -27.27 12.83 -15.66
N GLY A 440 -28.39 12.86 -14.92
CA GLY A 440 -28.40 13.02 -13.47
C GLY A 440 -27.78 11.80 -12.81
N LEU A 441 -26.88 12.02 -11.85
CA LEU A 441 -26.23 10.94 -11.13
C LEU A 441 -27.21 10.25 -10.17
N VAL A 442 -27.29 8.93 -10.26
CA VAL A 442 -28.07 8.08 -9.34
C VAL A 442 -27.16 7.35 -8.36
N TYR A 443 -26.04 6.80 -8.86
CA TYR A 443 -25.04 6.10 -8.05
C TYR A 443 -23.65 6.23 -8.65
N GLY A 444 -22.64 6.37 -7.80
CA GLY A 444 -21.24 6.50 -8.19
C GLY A 444 -20.33 6.59 -6.97
N LEU A 445 -19.05 6.89 -7.21
CA LEU A 445 -18.00 6.97 -6.18
C LEU A 445 -18.41 7.76 -4.92
N GLN A 446 -19.07 8.90 -5.14
CA GLN A 446 -19.55 9.82 -4.09
C GLN A 446 -20.66 9.24 -3.20
N THR A 447 -21.28 8.13 -3.61
CA THR A 447 -22.36 7.50 -2.85
C THR A 447 -21.82 6.52 -1.81
N VAL A 448 -20.59 6.02 -1.98
CA VAL A 448 -20.01 4.95 -1.16
C VAL A 448 -19.14 5.52 -0.06
N ASP A 449 -19.27 4.96 1.14
CA ASP A 449 -18.43 5.33 2.27
C ASP A 449 -16.95 4.98 1.96
N PRO A 450 -15.98 5.86 2.21
CA PRO A 450 -14.58 5.63 1.86
C PRO A 450 -13.98 4.32 2.41
N GLU A 451 -14.39 3.91 3.61
CA GLU A 451 -13.96 2.65 4.22
C GLU A 451 -14.60 1.43 3.57
N GLN A 452 -15.84 1.56 3.07
CA GLN A 452 -16.51 0.48 2.33
C GLN A 452 -15.97 0.37 0.91
N LEU A 453 -15.65 1.49 0.28
CA LEU A 453 -14.99 1.53 -1.03
C LEU A 453 -13.68 0.73 -1.04
N LYS A 454 -12.85 0.87 0.01
CA LYS A 454 -11.60 0.11 0.15
C LYS A 454 -11.81 -1.39 0.39
N LYS A 455 -12.91 -1.77 1.02
CA LYS A 455 -13.21 -3.18 1.39
C LYS A 455 -13.89 -3.96 0.26
N ALA A 456 -14.92 -3.38 -0.34
CA ALA A 456 -15.82 -4.07 -1.26
C ALA A 456 -15.81 -3.48 -2.69
N GLY A 457 -15.18 -2.32 -2.89
CA GLY A 457 -15.17 -1.62 -4.17
C GLY A 457 -16.50 -0.96 -4.48
N LEU A 458 -16.59 -0.33 -5.65
CA LEU A 458 -17.79 0.43 -6.03
C LEU A 458 -18.92 -0.47 -6.51
N VAL A 459 -18.63 -1.43 -7.39
CA VAL A 459 -19.60 -2.40 -7.93
C VAL A 459 -18.97 -3.79 -8.06
N GLY A 460 -19.80 -4.82 -8.09
CA GLY A 460 -19.45 -6.14 -8.61
C GLY A 460 -19.95 -6.29 -10.04
N TYR A 461 -19.35 -7.21 -10.79
CA TYR A 461 -19.82 -7.59 -12.11
C TYR A 461 -20.23 -9.06 -12.13
N ALA A 462 -21.28 -9.37 -12.88
CA ALA A 462 -21.76 -10.73 -13.11
C ALA A 462 -22.08 -10.95 -14.59
N LYS A 463 -21.98 -12.19 -15.08
CA LYS A 463 -22.33 -12.51 -16.47
C LYS A 463 -23.81 -12.39 -16.70
N ASP A 464 -24.61 -12.92 -15.79
CA ASP A 464 -26.06 -12.94 -15.96
C ASP A 464 -26.81 -12.62 -14.67
N LEU A 465 -28.12 -12.43 -14.81
CA LEU A 465 -28.99 -12.05 -13.72
C LEU A 465 -29.10 -13.15 -12.66
N ASN A 466 -29.04 -14.43 -13.03
CA ASN A 466 -29.18 -15.53 -12.08
C ASN A 466 -27.97 -15.60 -11.14
N GLU A 467 -26.77 -15.40 -11.66
CA GLU A 467 -25.54 -15.27 -10.89
C GLU A 467 -25.61 -14.04 -9.96
N ALA A 468 -26.00 -12.89 -10.50
CA ALA A 468 -26.12 -11.65 -9.73
C ALA A 468 -27.09 -11.78 -8.54
N MET A 469 -28.23 -12.46 -8.75
CA MET A 469 -29.26 -12.67 -7.73
C MET A 469 -28.79 -13.53 -6.55
N GLN A 470 -27.78 -14.38 -6.74
CA GLN A 470 -27.24 -15.29 -5.73
C GLN A 470 -25.96 -14.76 -5.08
N ASN A 471 -25.46 -13.61 -5.53
CA ASN A 471 -24.16 -13.10 -5.10
C ASN A 471 -24.24 -12.48 -3.69
N ASP A 472 -23.31 -12.89 -2.82
CA ASP A 472 -23.16 -12.42 -1.43
C ASP A 472 -23.18 -10.88 -1.29
N ARG A 473 -22.74 -10.17 -2.33
CA ARG A 473 -22.75 -8.70 -2.37
C ARG A 473 -24.14 -8.10 -2.22
N VAL A 474 -25.20 -8.75 -2.71
CA VAL A 474 -26.55 -8.13 -2.83
C VAL A 474 -27.69 -8.93 -2.19
N VAL A 475 -27.48 -10.21 -1.87
CA VAL A 475 -28.43 -11.08 -1.13
C VAL A 475 -28.73 -10.58 0.30
N PRO A 476 -29.83 -11.01 0.94
CA PRO A 476 -30.89 -11.92 0.48
C PRO A 476 -31.96 -11.31 -0.45
N LYS A 477 -32.07 -9.99 -0.56
CA LYS A 477 -33.18 -9.33 -1.26
C LYS A 477 -32.69 -8.15 -2.12
N PRO A 478 -32.10 -8.40 -3.30
CA PRO A 478 -31.71 -7.33 -4.21
C PRO A 478 -32.93 -6.64 -4.84
N TYR A 479 -32.80 -5.34 -5.10
CA TYR A 479 -33.66 -4.60 -6.03
C TYR A 479 -33.09 -4.71 -7.44
N VAL A 480 -33.88 -5.18 -8.40
CA VAL A 480 -33.44 -5.42 -9.78
C VAL A 480 -34.06 -4.39 -10.70
N ILE A 481 -33.23 -3.74 -11.51
CA ILE A 481 -33.66 -2.78 -12.52
C ILE A 481 -33.01 -3.08 -13.88
N SER A 482 -33.53 -2.47 -14.94
CA SER A 482 -32.97 -2.58 -16.29
C SER A 482 -32.14 -1.36 -16.65
N GLY A 483 -30.96 -1.60 -17.23
CA GLY A 483 -30.22 -0.58 -17.96
C GLY A 483 -30.89 -0.32 -19.32
N LEU A 484 -30.82 0.93 -19.77
CA LEU A 484 -31.32 1.38 -21.07
C LEU A 484 -30.22 1.44 -22.12
N LYS A 485 -29.04 1.96 -21.76
CA LYS A 485 -27.84 2.01 -22.62
C LYS A 485 -26.56 2.23 -21.82
N GLY A 486 -25.42 1.92 -22.43
CA GLY A 486 -24.12 2.42 -21.98
C GLY A 486 -23.93 3.90 -22.31
N SER A 487 -23.08 4.58 -21.53
CA SER A 487 -22.74 6.00 -21.72
C SER A 487 -21.23 6.27 -21.49
N GLY A 488 -20.79 7.40 -22.02
CA GLY A 488 -19.40 7.86 -22.03
C GLY A 488 -18.55 7.25 -23.14
N LYS A 489 -17.36 7.82 -23.37
CA LYS A 489 -16.46 7.41 -24.45
C LYS A 489 -16.05 5.94 -24.36
N ASN A 490 -15.91 5.45 -23.13
CA ASN A 490 -15.51 4.08 -22.83
C ASN A 490 -16.70 3.11 -22.64
N ASN A 491 -17.95 3.59 -22.70
CA ASN A 491 -19.17 2.83 -22.42
C ASN A 491 -19.12 2.08 -21.08
N THR A 492 -18.80 2.77 -19.98
CA THR A 492 -18.73 2.16 -18.64
C THR A 492 -19.92 2.54 -17.77
N ASP A 493 -20.58 3.66 -18.08
CA ASP A 493 -21.69 4.18 -17.28
C ASP A 493 -23.01 3.60 -17.78
N VAL A 494 -23.92 3.28 -16.86
CA VAL A 494 -25.24 2.71 -17.19
C VAL A 494 -26.30 3.79 -17.07
N VAL A 495 -27.05 4.01 -18.15
CA VAL A 495 -28.25 4.86 -18.14
C VAL A 495 -29.44 4.01 -17.73
N ILE A 496 -30.24 4.47 -16.76
CA ILE A 496 -31.46 3.81 -16.29
C ILE A 496 -32.68 4.71 -16.50
N SER A 497 -33.88 4.15 -16.40
CA SER A 497 -35.11 4.93 -16.55
C SER A 497 -35.24 5.98 -15.45
N ARG A 498 -35.85 7.12 -15.77
CA ARG A 498 -36.14 8.15 -14.74
C ARG A 498 -37.01 7.61 -13.60
N HIS A 499 -37.89 6.65 -13.87
CA HIS A 499 -38.72 6.01 -12.85
C HIS A 499 -37.89 5.18 -11.86
N ASP A 500 -36.93 4.40 -12.36
CA ASP A 500 -36.02 3.62 -11.51
C ASP A 500 -35.06 4.53 -10.74
N ALA A 501 -34.53 5.56 -11.40
CA ALA A 501 -33.70 6.58 -10.77
C ALA A 501 -34.43 7.26 -9.60
N GLN A 502 -35.67 7.68 -9.84
CA GLN A 502 -36.53 8.26 -8.82
C GLN A 502 -36.83 7.26 -7.70
N THR A 503 -37.07 5.99 -8.02
CA THR A 503 -37.30 4.95 -7.01
C THR A 503 -36.08 4.72 -6.12
N ILE A 504 -34.87 4.75 -6.69
CA ILE A 504 -33.61 4.61 -5.95
C ILE A 504 -33.37 5.84 -5.05
N ILE A 505 -33.66 7.04 -5.54
CA ILE A 505 -33.40 8.31 -4.86
C ILE A 505 -34.47 8.61 -3.79
N GLU A 506 -35.76 8.51 -4.12
CA GLU A 506 -36.87 8.88 -3.22
C GLU A 506 -37.11 7.88 -2.10
N LYS A 507 -36.86 6.59 -2.36
CA LYS A 507 -36.76 5.59 -1.27
C LYS A 507 -35.41 5.68 -0.57
N GLY A 508 -34.65 6.74 -0.80
CA GLY A 508 -33.26 6.87 -0.40
C GLY A 508 -32.98 7.31 1.03
N VAL A 509 -34.03 7.52 1.84
CA VAL A 509 -33.90 7.43 3.31
C VAL A 509 -33.42 6.03 3.73
N TRP A 510 -33.47 5.03 2.82
CA TRP A 510 -33.15 3.62 3.03
C TRP A 510 -31.91 3.12 2.24
N THR A 511 -30.92 4.00 1.95
CA THR A 511 -29.75 3.77 1.05
C THR A 511 -28.49 3.15 1.67
N ASP A 512 -28.55 2.59 2.88
CA ASP A 512 -27.37 2.04 3.57
C ASP A 512 -26.60 0.98 2.73
N TYR A 513 -27.31 0.18 1.94
CA TYR A 513 -26.67 -0.80 1.05
C TYR A 513 -25.88 -0.13 -0.11
N LEU A 514 -26.33 1.02 -0.63
CA LEU A 514 -25.59 1.77 -1.65
C LEU A 514 -24.32 2.36 -1.06
N ARG A 515 -24.40 2.92 0.16
CA ARG A 515 -23.22 3.43 0.88
C ARG A 515 -22.19 2.35 1.17
N LYS A 516 -22.63 1.10 1.30
CA LYS A 516 -21.79 -0.10 1.45
C LYS A 516 -21.31 -0.69 0.13
N GLY A 517 -21.59 -0.06 -1.01
CA GLY A 517 -21.17 -0.54 -2.32
C GLY A 517 -21.89 -1.81 -2.78
N ARG A 518 -23.07 -2.14 -2.24
CA ARG A 518 -23.81 -3.39 -2.55
C ARG A 518 -24.57 -3.28 -3.87
N VAL A 519 -23.81 -3.16 -4.96
CA VAL A 519 -24.31 -2.98 -6.32
C VAL A 519 -23.64 -4.00 -7.25
N ILE A 520 -24.42 -4.68 -8.09
CA ILE A 520 -23.91 -5.53 -9.17
C ILE A 520 -24.41 -5.00 -10.52
N ILE A 521 -23.52 -4.96 -11.50
CA ILE A 521 -23.85 -4.68 -12.91
C ILE A 521 -23.70 -5.98 -13.69
N VAL A 522 -24.80 -6.41 -14.32
CA VAL A 522 -24.80 -7.52 -15.29
C VAL A 522 -24.57 -6.92 -16.67
N TYR A 523 -23.58 -7.38 -17.44
CA TYR A 523 -23.23 -6.72 -18.71
C TYR A 523 -23.02 -7.63 -19.93
N GLU A 524 -22.92 -8.95 -19.74
CA GLU A 524 -22.67 -9.92 -20.82
C GLU A 524 -23.90 -10.75 -21.19
#